data_AF-A0A7X7J899-F1
#
_entry.id   AF-A0A7X7J899-F1
#
_cell.length_a   1.000
_cell.length_b   1.000
_cell.length_c   1.000
_cell.angle_alpha   90.00
_cell.angle_beta   90.00
_cell.angle_gamma   90.00
#
_symmetry.space_group_name_H-M   'P 1'
#
loop_
_entity.id
_entity.type
_entity.pdbx_description
1 polymer ?
#
loop_
_entity_poly.entity_id
_entity_poly.type
_entity_poly.pdbx_seq_one_letter_code
_entity_poly.pdbx_strand_id
1 'polypeptide(L)'
;MLAIMAQVFGGVTLNRDFLKARVNAEYFFSVDVLDYLVKKGATYREAHDTVGIMVRECLDKGVSLKSLSAKELKKFSPLLGEDVKKLLNAEASVRGKRSLGSTNPTLVKAEIRKWKKRLK
;
A
#
# COMPACT_ATOMS: atom_id res chain seq x y z
N MET A 1 -30.84 14.84 -12.41
CA MET A 1 -29.83 14.29 -11.47
C MET A 1 -28.42 14.23 -12.08
N LEU A 2 -28.23 13.69 -13.30
CA LEU A 2 -26.90 13.61 -13.94
C LEU A 2 -26.19 14.97 -14.12
N ALA A 3 -26.90 15.99 -14.62
CA ALA A 3 -26.35 17.34 -14.83
C ALA A 3 -25.84 17.98 -13.52
N ILE A 4 -26.58 17.78 -12.43
CA ILE A 4 -26.20 18.25 -11.09
C ILE A 4 -24.91 17.54 -10.64
N MET A 5 -24.84 16.21 -10.79
CA MET A 5 -23.64 15.46 -10.42
C MET A 5 -22.41 15.89 -11.23
N ALA A 6 -22.56 16.15 -12.52
CA ALA A 6 -21.46 16.64 -13.36
C ALA A 6 -20.91 17.98 -12.85
N GLN A 7 -21.78 18.90 -12.44
CA GLN A 7 -21.37 20.17 -11.82
C GLN A 7 -20.68 19.96 -10.47
N VAL A 8 -21.21 19.08 -9.62
CA VAL A 8 -20.59 18.74 -8.33
C VAL A 8 -19.17 18.22 -8.54
N PHE A 9 -18.97 17.22 -9.40
CA PHE A 9 -17.63 16.67 -9.66
C PHE A 9 -16.69 17.67 -10.32
N GLY A 10 -17.19 18.60 -11.13
CA GLY A 10 -16.39 19.68 -11.71
C GLY A 10 -15.85 20.68 -10.69
N GLY A 11 -16.52 20.85 -9.55
CA GLY A 11 -16.12 21.75 -8.47
C GLY A 11 -15.29 21.10 -7.35
N VAL A 12 -15.06 19.78 -7.39
CA VAL A 12 -14.32 19.08 -6.32
C VAL A 12 -12.86 19.54 -6.29
N THR A 13 -12.42 19.98 -5.12
CA THR A 13 -11.00 20.24 -4.82
C THR A 13 -10.49 19.23 -3.81
N LEU A 14 -9.23 18.80 -3.98
CA LEU A 14 -8.61 17.83 -3.09
C LEU A 14 -7.65 18.54 -2.13
N ASN A 15 -7.89 18.39 -0.83
CA ASN A 15 -6.92 18.80 0.19
C ASN A 15 -5.77 17.80 0.24
N ARG A 16 -4.72 18.07 -0.56
CA ARG A 16 -3.59 17.15 -0.74
C ARG A 16 -2.78 16.96 0.54
N ASP A 17 -2.63 17.99 1.35
CA ASP A 17 -1.81 17.93 2.56
C ASP A 17 -2.51 17.09 3.64
N PHE A 18 -3.82 17.28 3.81
CA PHE A 18 -4.64 16.42 4.66
C PHE A 18 -4.57 14.95 4.22
N LEU A 19 -4.71 14.68 2.92
CA LEU A 19 -4.63 13.33 2.38
C LEU A 19 -3.25 12.71 2.62
N LYS A 20 -2.17 13.43 2.30
CA LYS A 20 -0.78 12.98 2.51
C LYS A 20 -0.52 12.62 3.97
N ALA A 21 -0.98 13.43 4.91
CA ALA A 21 -0.80 13.15 6.34
C ALA A 21 -1.51 11.86 6.79
N ARG A 22 -2.62 11.47 6.13
CA ARG A 22 -3.43 10.31 6.51
C ARG A 22 -3.03 9.00 5.81
N VAL A 23 -2.43 9.07 4.61
CA VAL A 23 -2.01 7.86 3.87
C VAL A 23 -0.68 7.27 4.35
N ASN A 24 0.00 7.91 5.30
CA ASN A 24 1.32 7.48 5.80
C ASN A 24 1.28 6.48 6.95
N ALA A 25 0.09 6.00 7.34
CA ALA A 25 -0.03 4.98 8.38
C ALA A 25 0.62 3.67 7.92
N GLU A 26 1.74 3.30 8.54
CA GLU A 26 2.62 2.21 8.09
C GLU A 26 1.91 0.86 8.04
N TYR A 27 0.95 0.65 8.92
CA TYR A 27 0.17 -0.59 9.02
C TYR A 27 -0.74 -0.84 7.82
N PHE A 28 -1.11 0.19 7.05
CA PHE A 28 -1.84 0.01 5.78
C PHE A 28 -1.06 -0.84 4.77
N PHE A 29 0.28 -0.87 4.91
CA PHE A 29 1.18 -1.57 4.00
C PHE A 29 1.59 -2.96 4.52
N SER A 30 0.99 -3.43 5.61
CA SER A 30 1.25 -4.77 6.17
C SER A 30 0.97 -5.89 5.16
N VAL A 31 -0.07 -5.74 4.33
CA VAL A 31 -0.37 -6.67 3.23
C VAL A 31 0.73 -6.68 2.17
N ASP A 32 1.39 -5.56 1.92
CA ASP A 32 2.53 -5.51 0.98
C ASP A 32 3.77 -6.23 1.54
N VAL A 33 3.95 -6.22 2.87
CA VAL A 33 4.98 -7.03 3.55
C VAL A 33 4.66 -8.52 3.48
N LEU A 34 3.39 -8.88 3.63
CA LEU A 34 2.92 -10.25 3.44
C LEU A 34 3.23 -10.73 2.02
N ASP A 35 2.82 -9.97 1.00
CA ASP A 35 3.10 -10.27 -0.42
C ASP A 35 4.61 -10.42 -0.67
N TYR A 36 5.44 -9.61 0.00
CA TYR A 36 6.90 -9.71 -0.07
C TYR A 36 7.42 -11.04 0.50
N LEU A 37 6.89 -11.51 1.64
CA LEU A 37 7.27 -12.80 2.23
C LEU A 37 6.85 -13.97 1.35
N VAL A 38 5.63 -13.92 0.81
CA VAL A 38 5.13 -14.96 -0.11
C VAL A 38 5.98 -15.03 -1.37
N LYS A 39 6.37 -13.88 -1.94
CA LYS A 39 7.30 -13.82 -3.09
C LYS A 39 8.70 -14.38 -2.77
N LYS A 40 9.09 -14.43 -1.49
CA LYS A 40 10.34 -15.02 -1.02
C LYS A 40 10.21 -16.48 -0.59
N GLY A 41 9.04 -17.09 -0.76
CA GLY A 41 8.83 -18.53 -0.58
C GLY A 41 8.09 -18.93 0.71
N ALA A 42 7.65 -17.97 1.53
CA ALA A 42 6.78 -18.29 2.65
C ALA A 42 5.39 -18.73 2.17
N THR A 43 4.72 -19.64 2.89
CA THR A 43 3.30 -19.87 2.66
C THR A 43 2.48 -18.64 3.06
N TYR A 44 1.29 -18.48 2.49
CA TYR A 44 0.42 -17.35 2.83
C TYR A 44 0.09 -17.30 4.33
N ARG A 45 -0.15 -18.47 4.95
CA ARG A 45 -0.43 -18.58 6.39
C ARG A 45 0.76 -18.10 7.23
N GLU A 46 1.96 -18.61 6.95
CA GLU A 46 3.18 -18.19 7.68
C GLU A 46 3.46 -16.70 7.50
N ALA A 47 3.31 -16.17 6.29
CA ALA A 47 3.50 -14.76 6.00
C ALA A 47 2.49 -13.89 6.77
N HIS A 48 1.22 -14.29 6.79
CA HIS A 48 0.17 -13.61 7.52
C HIS A 48 0.46 -13.58 9.04
N ASP A 49 0.78 -14.75 9.62
CA ASP A 49 1.07 -14.86 11.05
C ASP A 49 2.31 -14.07 11.45
N THR A 50 3.38 -14.16 10.65
CA THR A 50 4.63 -13.38 10.84
C THR A 50 4.34 -11.88 10.87
N VAL A 51 3.61 -11.36 9.88
CA VAL A 51 3.28 -9.94 9.79
C VAL A 51 2.35 -9.52 10.94
N GLY A 52 1.38 -10.36 11.31
CA GLY A 52 0.48 -10.10 12.43
C GLY A 52 1.24 -9.93 13.75
N ILE A 53 2.15 -10.85 14.06
CA ILE A 53 3.01 -10.79 15.25
C ILE A 53 3.90 -9.53 15.22
N MET A 54 4.53 -9.25 14.08
CA MET A 54 5.39 -8.07 13.92
C MET A 54 4.62 -6.76 14.13
N VAL A 55 3.43 -6.63 13.55
CA VAL A 55 2.57 -5.45 13.71
C VAL A 55 2.14 -5.31 15.17
N ARG A 56 1.70 -6.40 15.80
CA ARG A 56 1.30 -6.41 17.21
C ARG A 56 2.43 -5.94 18.12
N GLU A 57 3.62 -6.50 17.96
CA GLU A 57 4.78 -6.14 18.78
C GLU A 57 5.17 -4.66 18.60
N CYS A 58 5.09 -4.13 17.37
CA CYS A 58 5.34 -2.71 17.12
C CYS A 58 4.31 -1.81 17.82
N LEU A 59 3.03 -2.18 17.77
CA LEU A 59 1.95 -1.46 18.43
C LEU A 59 2.12 -1.48 19.96
N ASP A 60 2.42 -2.65 20.53
CA ASP A 60 2.59 -2.81 21.98
C ASP A 60 3.78 -2.02 22.51
N LYS A 61 4.86 -1.89 21.72
CA LYS A 61 6.05 -1.10 22.05
C LYS A 61 5.94 0.39 21.69
N GLY A 62 4.90 0.79 20.96
CA GLY A 62 4.78 2.15 20.43
C GLY A 62 5.89 2.52 19.44
N VAL A 63 6.44 1.55 18.71
CA VAL A 63 7.52 1.77 17.73
C VAL A 63 7.01 1.65 16.29
N SER A 64 7.69 2.36 15.39
CA SER A 64 7.40 2.32 13.95
C SER A 64 7.96 1.05 13.31
N LEU A 65 7.22 0.45 12.36
CA LEU A 65 7.71 -0.66 11.55
C LEU A 65 8.96 -0.27 10.73
N LYS A 66 9.05 0.99 10.28
CA LYS A 66 10.24 1.50 9.58
C LYS A 66 11.46 1.60 10.48
N SER A 67 11.27 1.75 11.79
CA SER A 67 12.36 1.88 12.75
C SER A 67 13.02 0.55 13.12
N LEU A 68 12.37 -0.60 12.86
CA LEU A 68 12.92 -1.92 13.15
C LEU A 68 14.25 -2.14 12.42
N SER A 69 15.31 -2.47 13.15
CA SER A 69 16.61 -2.82 12.57
C SER A 69 16.58 -4.15 11.81
N ALA A 70 17.58 -4.40 10.97
CA ALA A 70 17.73 -5.66 10.24
C ALA A 70 17.73 -6.86 11.19
N LYS A 71 18.38 -6.71 12.35
CA LYS A 71 18.43 -7.73 13.40
C LYS A 71 17.04 -8.01 13.96
N GLU A 72 16.23 -6.98 14.19
CA GLU A 72 14.85 -7.14 14.67
C GLU A 72 13.94 -7.75 13.62
N LEU A 73 14.03 -7.31 12.36
CA LEU A 73 13.30 -7.90 11.24
C LEU A 73 13.59 -9.40 11.09
N LYS A 74 14.85 -9.81 11.26
CA LYS A 74 15.26 -11.22 11.22
C LYS A 74 14.70 -12.07 12.38
N LYS A 75 14.27 -11.46 13.49
CA LYS A 75 13.60 -12.20 14.57
C LYS A 75 12.21 -12.70 14.14
N PHE A 76 11.53 -11.97 13.26
CA PHE A 76 10.21 -12.36 12.76
C PHE A 76 10.32 -13.36 11.61
N SER A 77 11.25 -13.16 10.67
CA SER A 77 11.49 -14.14 9.61
C SER A 77 12.88 -13.97 8.99
N PRO A 78 13.59 -15.07 8.66
CA PRO A 78 14.84 -15.00 7.93
C PRO A 78 14.69 -14.41 6.53
N LEU A 79 13.47 -14.35 5.98
CA LEU A 79 13.18 -13.78 4.65
C LEU A 79 13.01 -12.24 4.69
N LEU A 80 12.79 -11.65 5.87
CA LEU A 80 12.71 -10.19 6.03
C LEU A 80 14.08 -9.55 5.91
N GLY A 81 14.15 -8.43 5.20
CA GLY A 81 15.36 -7.63 5.01
C GLY A 81 15.00 -6.15 5.09
N GLU A 82 16.02 -5.30 5.18
CA GLU A 82 15.86 -3.83 5.24
C GLU A 82 15.13 -3.25 4.02
N ASP A 83 15.17 -3.96 2.88
CA ASP A 83 14.44 -3.62 1.66
C ASP A 83 12.92 -3.60 1.86
N VAL A 84 12.39 -4.31 2.86
CA VAL A 84 10.96 -4.29 3.21
C VAL A 84 10.48 -2.89 3.58
N LYS A 85 11.34 -2.04 4.16
CA LYS A 85 11.00 -0.67 4.55
C LYS A 85 10.63 0.21 3.36
N LYS A 86 11.14 -0.12 2.17
CA LYS A 86 10.79 0.55 0.91
C LYS A 86 9.34 0.32 0.50
N LEU A 87 8.67 -0.68 1.09
CA LEU A 87 7.26 -0.99 0.83
C LEU A 87 6.30 -0.23 1.77
N LEU A 88 6.79 0.33 2.87
CA LEU A 88 5.98 1.01 3.90
C LEU A 88 5.60 2.45 3.50
N ASN A 89 5.18 2.65 2.25
CA ASN A 89 4.66 3.93 1.76
C ASN A 89 3.61 3.72 0.66
N ALA A 90 2.75 4.72 0.50
CA ALA A 90 1.62 4.66 -0.41
C ALA A 90 2.07 4.50 -1.87
N GLU A 91 3.12 5.20 -2.29
CA GLU A 91 3.62 5.14 -3.66
C GLU A 91 4.12 3.74 -4.04
N ALA A 92 4.86 3.07 -3.15
CA ALA A 92 5.34 1.72 -3.36
C ALA A 92 4.19 0.71 -3.42
N SER A 93 3.24 0.82 -2.49
CA SER A 93 2.05 -0.04 -2.44
C SER A 93 1.25 0.02 -3.75
N VAL A 94 0.85 1.22 -4.19
CA VAL A 94 0.05 1.37 -5.41
C VAL A 94 0.81 0.96 -6.68
N ARG A 95 2.14 1.17 -6.74
CA ARG A 95 2.96 0.70 -7.86
C ARG A 95 3.14 -0.82 -7.87
N GLY A 96 3.05 -1.45 -6.70
CA GLY A 96 3.16 -2.90 -6.53
C GLY A 96 1.92 -3.65 -7.04
N LYS A 97 0.73 -3.04 -6.97
CA LYS A 97 -0.50 -3.62 -7.54
C LYS A 97 -0.41 -3.53 -9.06
N ARG A 98 -0.35 -4.67 -9.74
CA ARG A 98 -0.16 -4.78 -11.21
C ARG A 98 -1.22 -5.63 -11.91
N SER A 99 -2.22 -6.11 -11.19
CA SER A 99 -3.37 -6.79 -11.78
C SER A 99 -4.19 -5.82 -12.63
N LEU A 100 -4.92 -6.37 -13.61
CA LEU A 100 -5.86 -5.61 -14.42
C LEU A 100 -6.86 -4.87 -13.53
N GLY A 101 -7.07 -3.58 -13.79
CA GLY A 101 -7.99 -2.74 -13.00
C GLY A 101 -7.44 -2.26 -11.64
N SER A 102 -6.19 -2.57 -11.30
CA SER A 102 -5.58 -2.12 -10.04
C SER A 102 -5.28 -0.62 -10.01
N THR A 103 -4.93 -0.13 -8.82
CA THR A 103 -4.56 1.26 -8.52
C THR A 103 -3.20 1.69 -9.08
N ASN A 104 -2.55 0.85 -9.89
CA ASN A 104 -1.28 1.19 -10.51
C ASN A 104 -1.39 2.50 -11.31
N PRO A 105 -0.53 3.51 -11.09
CA PRO A 105 -0.62 4.77 -11.83
C PRO A 105 -0.55 4.59 -13.35
N THR A 106 0.19 3.60 -13.85
CA THR A 106 0.27 3.31 -15.29
C THR A 106 -1.05 2.73 -15.82
N LEU A 107 -1.67 1.82 -15.07
CA LEU A 107 -2.95 1.21 -15.45
C LEU A 107 -4.11 2.19 -15.32
N VAL A 108 -4.15 3.00 -14.27
CA VAL A 108 -5.13 4.09 -14.09
C VAL A 108 -5.04 5.09 -15.25
N LYS A 109 -3.83 5.50 -15.65
CA LYS A 109 -3.64 6.37 -16.84
C LYS A 109 -4.12 5.69 -18.13
N ALA A 110 -3.92 4.38 -18.27
CA ALA A 110 -4.44 3.64 -19.43
C ALA A 110 -5.98 3.60 -19.44
N GLU A 111 -6.62 3.35 -18.29
CA GLU A 111 -8.08 3.29 -18.18
C GLU A 111 -8.72 4.66 -18.41
N ILE A 112 -8.12 5.75 -17.89
CA ILE A 112 -8.55 7.12 -18.19
C ILE A 112 -8.50 7.40 -19.71
N ARG A 113 -7.41 6.99 -20.39
CA ARG A 113 -7.29 7.16 -21.85
C ARG A 113 -8.37 6.38 -22.62
N LYS A 114 -8.67 5.16 -22.18
CA LYS A 114 -9.72 4.31 -22.76
C LYS A 114 -11.10 4.96 -22.63
N TRP A 115 -11.47 5.43 -21.44
CA TRP A 115 -12.77 6.11 -21.24
C TRP A 115 -12.89 7.42 -21.99
N LYS A 116 -11.80 8.22 -22.05
CA LYS A 116 -11.77 9.43 -22.89
C LYS A 116 -12.00 9.15 -24.37
N LYS A 117 -11.60 7.99 -24.89
CA LYS A 117 -11.89 7.58 -26.28
C LYS A 117 -13.33 7.10 -26.46
N ARG A 118 -13.88 6.39 -25.48
CA ARG A 118 -15.22 5.80 -25.54
C ARG A 118 -16.35 6.82 -25.33
N LEU A 119 -16.11 7.84 -24.50
CA LEU A 119 -17.09 8.88 -24.16
C LEU A 119 -16.93 10.15 -25.02
N LYS A 120 -16.05 10.09 -26.02
CA LYS A 120 -15.95 11.11 -27.06
C LYS A 120 -17.11 10.98 -28.04
#